data_AF-A0A7D5UZT1-F1
#
_entry.id   AF-A0A7D5UZT1-F1
#
_cell.length_a   1.000
_cell.length_b   1.000
_cell.length_c   1.000
_cell.angle_alpha   90.00
_cell.angle_beta   90.00
_cell.angle_gamma   90.00
#
_symmetry.space_group_name_H-M   'P 1'
#
loop_
_entity.id
_entity.type
_entity.pdbx_description
1 polymer ?
#
loop_
_entity_poly.entity_id
_entity_poly.type
_entity_poly.pdbx_seq_one_letter_code
_entity_poly.pdbx_strand_id
1 'polypeptide(L)'
;MKSLLEDSPGPSSPPSPAPPAPPPPPYNPSNNIKGKYRAHEDSHFNGGRARIKLQKDMNFPPLIGPWKYDEKTHNDAIWIAHMDICFKDVSATMEQGLYWSRDNIDPTGSKVFHNSWGKSAEDGFTRGRQFHLIDLAEDPQWKASLVVYAPKVKALSEFRIQNLSVDNIADMTAFTGDGRWIYEYNRGDPGQNFNAIYDDMPLGGWWPWPKNAHI
;
A
#
# COMPACT_ATOMS: atom_id res chain seq x y z
N MET A 1 -35.03 42.73 53.92
CA MET A 1 -34.12 42.53 52.77
C MET A 1 -33.55 41.12 52.87
N LYS A 2 -34.03 40.18 52.05
CA LYS A 2 -33.43 38.84 51.89
C LYS A 2 -33.03 38.72 50.42
N SER A 3 -31.73 38.47 50.20
CA SER A 3 -31.11 38.31 48.89
C SER A 3 -31.54 36.96 48.28
N LEU A 4 -31.95 37.01 47.01
CA LEU A 4 -32.07 35.85 46.12
C LEU A 4 -30.67 35.60 45.56
N LEU A 5 -30.14 34.39 45.76
CA LEU A 5 -28.96 33.87 45.08
C LEU A 5 -29.46 33.05 43.90
N GLU A 6 -29.11 33.46 42.68
CA GLU A 6 -29.30 32.71 41.46
C GLU A 6 -28.28 31.56 41.40
N ASP A 7 -28.76 30.32 41.25
CA ASP A 7 -27.94 29.16 40.91
C ASP A 7 -27.59 29.20 39.41
N SER A 8 -26.32 29.46 39.10
CA SER A 8 -25.78 29.24 37.75
C SER A 8 -25.53 27.74 37.53
N PRO A 9 -26.00 27.14 36.42
CA PRO A 9 -25.62 25.79 36.04
C PRO A 9 -24.15 25.78 35.59
N GLY A 10 -23.34 24.94 36.24
CA GLY A 10 -21.94 24.72 35.89
C GLY A 10 -21.76 24.11 34.49
N PRO A 11 -20.56 24.21 33.90
CA PRO A 11 -20.29 23.79 32.53
C PRO A 11 -20.46 22.27 32.36
N SER A 12 -21.28 21.89 31.38
CA SER A 12 -21.46 20.49 30.94
C SER A 12 -20.13 19.87 30.53
N SER A 13 -19.81 18.71 31.09
CA SER A 13 -18.63 17.92 30.73
C SER A 13 -18.61 17.61 29.22
N PRO A 14 -17.43 17.61 28.58
CA PRO A 14 -17.30 17.22 27.17
C PRO A 14 -17.70 15.74 26.99
N PRO A 15 -18.27 15.37 25.83
CA PRO A 15 -18.63 13.98 25.54
C PRO A 15 -17.37 13.11 25.53
N SER A 16 -17.46 11.95 26.17
CA SER A 16 -16.38 10.95 26.16
C SER A 16 -16.00 10.58 24.72
N PRO A 17 -14.70 10.45 24.40
CA PRO A 17 -14.27 9.98 23.09
C PRO A 17 -14.88 8.62 22.79
N ALA A 18 -15.36 8.44 21.56
CA ALA A 18 -15.90 7.18 21.09
C ALA A 18 -14.83 6.07 21.27
N PRO A 19 -15.24 4.86 21.69
CA PRO A 19 -14.31 3.75 21.78
C PRO A 19 -13.66 3.50 20.41
N PRO A 20 -12.37 3.13 20.37
CA PRO A 20 -11.69 2.82 19.12
C PRO A 20 -12.46 1.73 18.35
N ALA A 21 -12.54 1.88 17.03
CA ALA A 21 -13.15 0.88 16.17
C ALA A 21 -12.50 -0.49 16.45
N PRO A 22 -13.29 -1.58 16.50
CA PRO A 22 -12.72 -2.91 16.68
C PRO A 22 -11.71 -3.18 15.55
N PRO A 23 -10.60 -3.87 15.84
CA PRO A 23 -9.67 -4.28 14.80
C PRO A 23 -10.43 -5.06 13.71
N PRO A 24 -10.03 -4.94 12.44
CA PRO A 24 -10.64 -5.73 11.38
C PRO A 24 -10.61 -7.22 11.78
N PRO A 25 -11.65 -7.99 11.44
CA PRO A 25 -11.70 -9.39 11.82
C PRO A 25 -10.39 -10.06 11.37
N PRO A 26 -9.79 -10.91 12.21
CA PRO A 26 -8.61 -11.64 11.79
C PRO A 26 -8.97 -12.40 10.52
N TYR A 27 -8.27 -12.09 9.42
CA TYR A 27 -8.26 -12.94 8.24
C TYR A 27 -7.92 -14.33 8.76
N ASN A 28 -8.88 -15.24 8.74
CA ASN A 28 -8.64 -16.61 9.16
C ASN A 28 -7.83 -17.23 8.01
N PRO A 29 -6.49 -17.30 8.10
CA PRO A 29 -5.69 -17.79 7.00
C PRO A 29 -6.01 -19.27 6.96
N SER A 30 -6.73 -19.71 5.94
CA SER A 30 -6.96 -21.13 5.78
C SER A 30 -5.57 -21.75 5.55
N ASN A 31 -5.04 -22.42 6.58
CA ASN A 31 -3.76 -23.11 6.54
C ASN A 31 -3.69 -24.17 5.40
N ASN A 32 -4.82 -24.43 4.72
CA ASN A 32 -4.98 -25.39 3.64
C ASN A 32 -4.56 -24.91 2.23
N ILE A 33 -4.12 -23.66 2.05
CA ILE A 33 -3.77 -23.15 0.70
C ILE A 33 -2.29 -23.34 0.35
N LYS A 34 -1.40 -23.50 1.34
CA LYS A 34 0.03 -23.75 1.09
C LYS A 34 0.20 -25.03 0.25
N GLY A 35 0.39 -24.85 -1.06
CA GLY A 35 0.60 -25.92 -2.04
C GLY A 35 -0.52 -26.15 -3.07
N LYS A 36 -1.72 -25.55 -2.91
CA LYS A 36 -2.83 -25.71 -3.89
C LYS A 36 -2.84 -24.65 -4.99
N TYR A 37 -2.29 -23.48 -4.74
CA TYR A 37 -2.39 -22.34 -5.62
C TYR A 37 -1.02 -21.77 -5.94
N ARG A 38 -0.68 -21.73 -7.23
CA ARG A 38 0.57 -21.15 -7.74
C ARG A 38 0.27 -19.76 -8.29
N ALA A 39 0.67 -18.74 -7.54
CA ALA A 39 0.44 -17.34 -7.93
C ALA A 39 0.98 -17.00 -9.34
N HIS A 40 2.01 -17.73 -9.78
CA HIS A 40 2.68 -17.55 -11.06
C HIS A 40 2.01 -18.26 -12.25
N GLU A 41 0.98 -19.10 -12.04
CA GLU A 41 0.37 -19.92 -13.12
C GLU A 41 -1.09 -19.53 -13.45
N ASP A 42 -1.81 -18.84 -12.55
CA ASP A 42 -3.26 -18.70 -12.70
C ASP A 42 -3.73 -17.44 -13.47
N SER A 43 -4.66 -17.57 -14.41
CA SER A 43 -5.10 -16.50 -15.34
C SER A 43 -6.38 -15.77 -14.93
N HIS A 44 -6.96 -16.09 -13.77
CA HIS A 44 -8.31 -15.68 -13.37
C HIS A 44 -8.43 -14.27 -12.73
N PHE A 45 -7.42 -13.40 -12.83
CA PHE A 45 -7.36 -12.09 -12.16
C PHE A 45 -7.47 -10.92 -13.15
N ASN A 46 -8.63 -10.78 -13.79
CA ASN A 46 -8.86 -9.79 -14.86
C ASN A 46 -9.79 -8.64 -14.46
N GLY A 47 -10.20 -8.52 -13.20
CA GLY A 47 -11.11 -7.46 -12.74
C GLY A 47 -10.43 -6.12 -12.52
N GLY A 48 -9.11 -6.08 -12.50
CA GLY A 48 -8.33 -4.86 -12.42
C GLY A 48 -6.91 -5.11 -12.00
N ARG A 49 -6.13 -4.04 -11.92
CA ARG A 49 -4.74 -4.08 -11.46
C ARG A 49 -4.36 -2.84 -10.68
N ALA A 50 -3.40 -2.99 -9.78
CA ALA A 50 -2.73 -1.86 -9.13
C ALA A 50 -1.23 -1.96 -9.32
N ARG A 51 -0.57 -0.81 -9.38
CA ARG A 51 0.88 -0.69 -9.36
C ARG A 51 1.28 0.14 -8.17
N ILE A 52 2.21 -0.36 -7.38
CA ILE A 52 2.73 0.31 -6.19
C ILE A 52 4.22 0.51 -6.37
N LYS A 53 4.70 1.73 -6.18
CA LYS A 53 6.12 2.02 -6.02
C LYS A 53 6.40 2.24 -4.54
N LEU A 54 7.34 1.47 -3.98
CA LEU A 54 7.80 1.60 -2.62
C LEU A 54 9.27 2.03 -2.58
N GLN A 55 9.62 2.85 -1.59
CA GLN A 55 10.99 3.33 -1.41
C GLN A 55 11.29 3.48 0.08
N LYS A 56 12.53 3.19 0.47
CA LYS A 56 13.00 3.40 1.84
C LYS A 56 13.30 4.87 2.09
N ASP A 57 13.00 5.35 3.30
CA ASP A 57 13.55 6.60 3.87
C ASP A 57 13.39 7.82 2.94
N MET A 58 12.16 8.05 2.45
CA MET A 58 11.84 9.28 1.71
C MET A 58 11.70 10.45 2.69
N ASN A 59 12.83 11.10 3.00
CA ASN A 59 12.80 12.45 3.55
C ASN A 59 12.40 13.39 2.41
N PHE A 60 11.10 13.60 2.25
CA PHE A 60 10.60 14.66 1.38
C PHE A 60 11.03 16.01 1.96
N PRO A 61 11.91 16.79 1.28
CA PRO A 61 12.25 18.13 1.74
C PRO A 61 10.97 18.97 1.74
N PRO A 62 10.75 19.93 2.65
CA PRO A 62 9.51 20.70 2.69
C PRO A 62 9.16 21.26 1.31
N LEU A 63 7.88 21.15 0.92
CA LEU A 63 7.35 21.53 -0.39
C LEU A 63 7.97 22.85 -0.88
N ILE A 64 8.74 22.80 -1.97
CA ILE A 64 9.29 24.01 -2.60
C ILE A 64 8.24 24.55 -3.55
N GLY A 65 7.43 25.49 -3.07
CA GLY A 65 6.37 26.10 -3.87
C GLY A 65 5.14 25.19 -4.02
N PRO A 66 4.23 25.48 -4.97
CA PRO A 66 2.86 24.99 -4.88
C PRO A 66 2.75 23.47 -4.79
N TRP A 67 3.43 22.66 -5.62
CA TRP A 67 3.12 21.21 -5.68
C TRP A 67 4.24 20.32 -6.27
N LYS A 68 5.54 20.61 -6.11
CA LYS A 68 6.59 19.72 -6.65
C LYS A 68 7.84 19.59 -5.77
N TYR A 69 8.26 18.35 -5.55
CA TYR A 69 9.59 18.02 -5.05
C TYR A 69 10.61 17.98 -6.20
N ASP A 70 11.88 18.25 -5.91
CA ASP A 70 12.98 18.06 -6.85
C ASP A 70 13.16 16.55 -7.14
N GLU A 71 13.07 16.15 -8.41
CA GLU A 71 13.29 14.76 -8.86
C GLU A 71 14.67 14.21 -8.45
N LYS A 72 15.64 15.08 -8.14
CA LYS A 72 16.99 14.65 -7.72
C LYS A 72 17.04 14.02 -6.34
N THR A 73 16.00 14.18 -5.52
CA THR A 73 15.96 13.60 -4.16
C THR A 73 15.74 12.08 -4.13
N HIS A 74 15.62 11.42 -5.29
CA HIS A 74 15.29 10.00 -5.39
C HIS A 74 16.48 9.02 -5.33
N ASN A 75 17.73 9.50 -5.36
CA ASN A 75 18.91 8.65 -5.59
C ASN A 75 19.62 8.11 -4.34
N ASP A 76 19.22 8.52 -3.13
CA ASP A 76 19.86 8.04 -1.90
C ASP A 76 19.24 6.74 -1.35
N ALA A 77 18.12 6.29 -1.92
CA ALA A 77 17.48 5.06 -1.46
C ALA A 77 18.32 3.82 -1.81
N ILE A 78 18.67 3.06 -0.78
CA ILE A 78 19.44 1.81 -0.92
C ILE A 78 18.67 0.70 -1.67
N TRP A 79 17.35 0.84 -1.80
CA TRP A 79 16.47 0.01 -2.61
C TRP A 79 15.22 0.77 -3.05
N ILE A 80 14.67 0.36 -4.19
CA ILE A 80 13.31 0.70 -4.65
C ILE A 80 12.56 -0.60 -4.88
N ALA A 81 11.23 -0.59 -4.75
CA ALA A 81 10.42 -1.75 -5.05
C ALA A 81 9.20 -1.39 -5.88
N HIS A 82 8.83 -2.30 -6.79
CA HIS A 82 7.65 -2.20 -7.61
C HIS A 82 6.77 -3.41 -7.34
N MET A 83 5.50 -3.19 -7.04
CA MET A 83 4.51 -4.25 -6.86
C MET A 83 3.42 -4.09 -7.91
N ASP A 84 3.24 -5.12 -8.74
CA ASP A 84 2.08 -5.24 -9.61
C ASP A 84 1.10 -6.21 -8.95
N ILE A 85 -0.15 -5.78 -8.79
CA ILE A 85 -1.24 -6.55 -8.19
C ILE A 85 -2.32 -6.74 -9.25
N CYS A 86 -2.82 -7.96 -9.40
CA CYS A 86 -4.00 -8.27 -10.21
C CYS A 86 -5.15 -8.67 -9.28
N PHE A 87 -6.35 -8.17 -9.58
CA PHE A 87 -7.56 -8.41 -8.80
C PHE A 87 -8.58 -9.21 -9.62
N LYS A 88 -9.41 -10.02 -8.95
CA LYS A 88 -10.68 -10.51 -9.49
C LYS A 88 -11.73 -9.41 -9.58
N ASP A 89 -11.74 -8.54 -8.58
CA ASP A 89 -12.58 -7.34 -8.51
C ASP A 89 -11.83 -6.26 -7.71
N VAL A 90 -11.39 -5.21 -8.40
CA VAL A 90 -10.62 -4.12 -7.78
C VAL A 90 -11.51 -3.24 -6.90
N SER A 91 -12.78 -3.04 -7.25
CA SER A 91 -13.72 -2.22 -6.49
C SER A 91 -14.02 -2.88 -5.15
N ALA A 92 -14.36 -4.17 -5.16
CA ALA A 92 -14.59 -4.94 -3.95
C ALA A 92 -13.35 -4.96 -3.04
N THR A 93 -12.14 -5.04 -3.62
CA THR A 93 -10.88 -5.00 -2.85
C THR A 93 -10.58 -3.61 -2.27
N MET A 94 -11.00 -2.53 -2.94
CA MET A 94 -10.91 -1.18 -2.38
C MET A 94 -11.81 -1.04 -1.15
N GLU A 95 -13.07 -1.46 -1.26
CA GLU A 95 -14.04 -1.40 -0.17
C GLU A 95 -13.64 -2.26 1.03
N GLN A 96 -13.22 -3.51 0.80
CA GLN A 96 -12.83 -4.44 1.87
C GLN A 96 -11.45 -4.11 2.46
N GLY A 97 -10.60 -3.44 1.68
CA GLY A 97 -9.20 -3.15 2.00
C GLY A 97 -8.23 -4.20 1.45
N LEU A 98 -7.02 -3.75 1.15
CA LEU A 98 -5.95 -4.59 0.63
C LEU A 98 -4.99 -4.99 1.77
N TYR A 99 -5.04 -6.23 2.22
CA TYR A 99 -4.18 -6.72 3.30
C TYR A 99 -3.25 -7.82 2.83
N TRP A 100 -1.96 -7.66 3.11
CA TRP A 100 -0.98 -8.72 2.90
C TRP A 100 0.14 -8.65 3.95
N SER A 101 0.77 -9.79 4.17
CA SER A 101 1.85 -10.01 5.12
C SER A 101 2.88 -10.99 4.54
N ARG A 102 3.85 -11.42 5.35
CA ARG A 102 4.81 -12.46 4.98
C ARG A 102 4.14 -13.79 4.63
N ASP A 103 2.98 -14.10 5.21
CA ASP A 103 2.31 -15.38 5.00
C ASP A 103 1.74 -15.53 3.58
N ASN A 104 1.50 -14.41 2.88
CA ASN A 104 1.03 -14.39 1.51
C ASN A 104 2.10 -14.80 0.49
N ILE A 105 3.38 -14.92 0.90
CA ILE A 105 4.49 -15.16 -0.02
C ILE A 105 4.51 -16.62 -0.48
N ASP A 106 4.56 -16.82 -1.79
CA ASP A 106 4.92 -18.08 -2.41
C ASP A 106 6.46 -18.22 -2.41
N PRO A 107 7.03 -19.11 -1.56
CA PRO A 107 8.48 -19.25 -1.48
C PRO A 107 9.08 -19.87 -2.74
N THR A 108 8.29 -20.57 -3.56
CA THR A 108 8.78 -21.30 -4.74
C THR A 108 9.08 -20.38 -5.92
N GLY A 109 8.43 -19.21 -5.99
CA GLY A 109 8.64 -18.22 -7.05
C GLY A 109 9.74 -17.19 -6.76
N SER A 110 10.36 -17.21 -5.58
CA SER A 110 11.32 -16.18 -5.18
C SER A 110 12.68 -16.34 -5.90
N LYS A 111 13.16 -15.29 -6.57
CA LYS A 111 14.45 -15.32 -7.29
C LYS A 111 15.22 -14.01 -7.21
N VAL A 112 16.55 -14.08 -7.32
CA VAL A 112 17.44 -12.93 -7.49
C VAL A 112 17.94 -12.92 -8.93
N PHE A 113 18.03 -11.74 -9.54
CA PHE A 113 18.44 -11.59 -10.93
C PHE A 113 19.24 -10.30 -11.15
N HIS A 114 19.92 -10.22 -12.30
CA HIS A 114 20.55 -9.00 -12.79
C HIS A 114 19.54 -8.22 -13.63
N ASN A 115 19.34 -6.94 -13.30
CA ASN A 115 18.54 -6.03 -14.10
C ASN A 115 19.46 -5.22 -15.02
N SER A 116 19.33 -5.44 -16.32
CA SER A 116 20.09 -4.75 -17.36
C SER A 116 19.22 -3.81 -18.22
N TRP A 117 17.94 -3.67 -17.91
CA TRP A 117 16.99 -2.92 -18.74
C TRP A 117 15.99 -2.11 -17.90
N GLY A 118 15.48 -1.03 -18.49
CA GLY A 118 14.48 -0.14 -17.90
C GLY A 118 15.05 0.93 -16.97
N LYS A 119 14.19 1.89 -16.59
CA LYS A 119 14.56 3.08 -15.82
C LYS A 119 15.32 2.77 -14.53
N SER A 120 14.92 1.73 -13.79
CA SER A 120 15.63 1.31 -12.57
C SER A 120 17.09 0.93 -12.83
N ALA A 121 17.42 0.32 -13.98
CA ALA A 121 18.80 0.00 -14.33
C ALA A 121 19.61 1.26 -14.68
N GLU A 122 19.00 2.22 -15.38
CA GLU A 122 19.58 3.53 -15.71
C GLU A 122 19.91 4.33 -14.44
N ASP A 123 19.04 4.23 -13.43
CA ASP A 123 19.21 4.83 -12.10
C ASP A 123 20.19 4.04 -11.20
N GLY A 124 20.90 3.03 -11.74
CA GLY A 124 21.92 2.27 -11.02
C GLY A 124 21.41 1.06 -10.22
N PHE A 125 20.10 0.77 -10.22
CA PHE A 125 19.50 -0.39 -9.57
C PHE A 125 19.59 -1.64 -10.45
N THR A 126 20.82 -2.14 -10.62
CA THR A 126 21.14 -3.23 -11.56
C THR A 126 20.91 -4.64 -11.02
N ARG A 127 20.41 -4.81 -9.79
CA ARG A 127 20.09 -6.12 -9.20
C ARG A 127 18.65 -6.14 -8.75
N GLY A 128 17.96 -7.26 -8.94
CA GLY A 128 16.56 -7.44 -8.56
C GLY A 128 16.33 -8.68 -7.70
N ARG A 129 15.35 -8.62 -6.80
CA ARG A 129 14.80 -9.77 -6.07
C ARG A 129 13.29 -9.77 -6.21
N GLN A 130 12.74 -10.84 -6.77
CA GLN A 130 11.30 -11.00 -7.01
C GLN A 130 10.68 -11.87 -5.94
N PHE A 131 9.48 -11.47 -5.51
CA PHE A 131 8.56 -12.22 -4.66
C PHE A 131 7.22 -12.35 -5.39
N HIS A 132 6.56 -13.47 -5.18
CA HIS A 132 5.18 -13.68 -5.60
C HIS A 132 4.32 -13.77 -4.35
N LEU A 133 3.16 -13.10 -4.40
CA LEU A 133 2.20 -13.08 -3.30
C LEU A 133 0.84 -13.51 -3.82
N ILE A 134 0.06 -14.13 -2.95
CA ILE A 134 -1.33 -14.48 -3.22
C ILE A 134 -2.19 -14.28 -1.97
N ASP A 135 -3.45 -13.93 -2.20
CA ASP A 135 -4.47 -13.95 -1.16
C ASP A 135 -4.61 -15.36 -0.55
N LEU A 136 -4.79 -15.41 0.78
CA LEU A 136 -4.90 -16.64 1.56
C LEU A 136 -6.35 -17.06 1.81
N ALA A 137 -7.32 -16.34 1.23
CA ALA A 137 -8.72 -16.75 1.21
C ALA A 137 -8.91 -18.04 0.39
N GLU A 138 -9.90 -18.87 0.77
CA GLU A 138 -10.22 -20.11 0.05
C GLU A 138 -10.50 -19.89 -1.44
N ASP A 139 -11.12 -18.76 -1.76
CA ASP A 139 -11.17 -18.20 -3.10
C ASP A 139 -10.29 -16.93 -3.17
N PRO A 140 -9.03 -17.01 -3.64
CA PRO A 140 -8.12 -15.87 -3.65
C PRO A 140 -8.65 -14.71 -4.49
N GLN A 141 -8.73 -13.50 -3.94
CA GLN A 141 -9.25 -12.32 -4.65
C GLN A 141 -8.19 -11.52 -5.40
N TRP A 142 -6.92 -11.69 -5.01
CA TRP A 142 -5.81 -11.01 -5.66
C TRP A 142 -4.55 -11.87 -5.66
N LYS A 143 -3.64 -11.52 -6.58
CA LYS A 143 -2.27 -12.00 -6.62
C LYS A 143 -1.34 -10.85 -6.96
N ALA A 144 -0.06 -10.97 -6.60
CA ALA A 144 0.90 -9.91 -6.86
C ALA A 144 2.29 -10.43 -7.17
N SER A 145 3.07 -9.59 -7.86
CA SER A 145 4.52 -9.71 -7.93
C SER A 145 5.17 -8.45 -7.38
N LEU A 146 6.04 -8.63 -6.39
CA LEU A 146 6.87 -7.58 -5.83
C LEU A 146 8.30 -7.77 -6.32
N VAL A 147 8.88 -6.76 -6.94
CA VAL A 147 10.28 -6.75 -7.35
C VAL A 147 11.01 -5.65 -6.62
N VAL A 148 12.03 -6.03 -5.86
CA VAL A 148 12.92 -5.10 -5.15
C VAL A 148 14.18 -4.95 -5.96
N TYR A 149 14.53 -3.72 -6.33
CA TYR A 149 15.77 -3.40 -7.02
C TYR A 149 16.77 -2.71 -6.09
N ALA A 150 18.04 -3.02 -6.27
CA ALA A 150 19.15 -2.42 -5.53
C ALA A 150 20.41 -2.33 -6.40
N PRO A 151 21.36 -1.43 -6.09
CA PRO A 151 22.65 -1.39 -6.77
C PRO A 151 23.54 -2.61 -6.47
N LYS A 152 23.40 -3.21 -5.27
CA LYS A 152 24.26 -4.30 -4.78
C LYS A 152 23.43 -5.46 -4.22
N VAL A 153 23.92 -6.68 -4.42
CA VAL A 153 23.31 -7.92 -3.88
C VAL A 153 23.19 -7.88 -2.35
N LYS A 154 24.16 -7.25 -1.66
CA LYS A 154 24.14 -7.09 -0.20
C LYS A 154 22.82 -6.45 0.27
N ALA A 155 22.37 -5.38 -0.38
CA ALA A 155 21.12 -4.71 -0.03
C ALA A 155 19.90 -5.63 -0.21
N LEU A 156 19.85 -6.42 -1.29
CA LEU A 156 18.78 -7.42 -1.52
C LEU A 156 18.80 -8.57 -0.49
N SER A 157 20.00 -8.94 -0.02
CA SER A 157 20.20 -9.99 0.98
C SER A 157 19.77 -9.54 2.38
N GLU A 158 19.90 -8.25 2.69
CA GLU A 158 19.50 -7.63 3.94
C GLU A 158 18.02 -7.21 3.93
N PHE A 159 17.44 -6.99 2.73
CA PHE A 159 16.03 -6.67 2.58
C PHE A 159 15.13 -7.72 3.25
N ARG A 160 14.17 -7.24 4.04
CA ARG A 160 13.13 -8.04 4.66
C ARG A 160 11.79 -7.43 4.31
N ILE A 161 10.96 -8.19 3.61
CA ILE A 161 9.63 -7.75 3.16
C ILE A 161 8.70 -7.37 4.34
N GLN A 162 8.89 -8.00 5.50
CA GLN A 162 8.17 -7.68 6.74
C GLN A 162 8.48 -6.27 7.30
N ASN A 163 9.52 -5.61 6.80
CA ASN A 163 9.85 -4.24 7.17
C ASN A 163 9.19 -3.21 6.24
N LEU A 164 8.45 -3.66 5.22
CA LEU A 164 7.64 -2.77 4.40
C LEU A 164 6.42 -2.30 5.20
N SER A 165 6.02 -1.07 4.95
CA SER A 165 4.83 -0.43 5.50
C SER A 165 4.16 0.43 4.42
N VAL A 166 2.93 0.86 4.69
CA VAL A 166 2.21 1.83 3.85
C VAL A 166 3.00 3.13 3.71
N ASP A 167 3.75 3.50 4.75
CA ASP A 167 4.63 4.67 4.73
C ASP A 167 5.82 4.54 3.78
N ASN A 168 6.08 3.35 3.21
CA ASN A 168 7.05 3.21 2.14
C ASN A 168 6.47 3.49 0.75
N ILE A 169 5.15 3.60 0.58
CA ILE A 169 4.52 3.82 -0.73
C ILE A 169 4.77 5.25 -1.19
N ALA A 170 5.52 5.39 -2.29
CA ALA A 170 5.73 6.66 -2.97
C ALA A 170 4.55 7.00 -3.88
N ASP A 171 4.13 6.02 -4.67
CA ASP A 171 3.11 6.16 -5.70
C ASP A 171 2.27 4.88 -5.78
N MET A 172 0.96 5.03 -6.03
CA MET A 172 0.06 3.91 -6.28
C MET A 172 -1.03 4.29 -7.29
N THR A 173 -1.08 3.56 -8.41
CA THR A 173 -2.13 3.68 -9.43
C THR A 173 -3.01 2.43 -9.41
N ALA A 174 -4.32 2.55 -9.64
CA ALA A 174 -5.17 1.39 -9.93
C ALA A 174 -6.04 1.58 -11.18
N PHE A 175 -6.31 0.46 -11.85
CA PHE A 175 -7.07 0.39 -13.10
C PHE A 175 -8.11 -0.73 -13.03
N THR A 176 -9.25 -0.53 -13.67
CA THR A 176 -10.23 -1.58 -13.95
C THR A 176 -9.69 -2.61 -14.95
N GLY A 177 -10.37 -3.75 -15.08
CA GLY A 177 -10.01 -4.81 -16.03
C GLY A 177 -9.94 -4.35 -17.49
N ASP A 178 -10.73 -3.35 -17.88
CA ASP A 178 -10.71 -2.72 -19.20
C ASP A 178 -9.68 -1.58 -19.33
N GLY A 179 -8.88 -1.34 -18.29
CA GLY A 179 -7.75 -0.40 -18.31
C GLY A 179 -8.10 1.05 -17.99
N ARG A 180 -9.32 1.37 -17.52
CA ARG A 180 -9.64 2.73 -17.05
C ARG A 180 -8.94 3.02 -15.73
N TRP A 181 -8.35 4.20 -15.63
CA TRP A 181 -7.66 4.68 -14.43
C TRP A 181 -8.68 5.13 -13.39
N ILE A 182 -8.66 4.51 -12.21
CA ILE A 182 -9.70 4.67 -11.17
C ILE A 182 -9.15 5.16 -9.84
N TYR A 183 -7.83 5.15 -9.66
CA TYR A 183 -7.21 5.58 -8.42
C TYR A 183 -5.78 6.07 -8.70
N GLU A 184 -5.44 7.19 -8.09
CA GLU A 184 -4.09 7.72 -8.02
C GLU A 184 -3.76 8.13 -6.58
N TYR A 185 -2.58 7.71 -6.16
CA TYR A 185 -1.89 8.29 -5.03
C TYR A 185 -0.48 8.61 -5.45
N ASN A 186 -0.11 9.87 -5.29
CA ASN A 186 1.24 10.35 -5.44
C ASN A 186 1.59 11.14 -4.17
N ARG A 187 2.50 10.60 -3.37
CA ARG A 187 2.95 11.30 -2.15
C ARG A 187 3.68 12.60 -2.49
N GLY A 188 4.36 12.62 -3.64
CA GLY A 188 5.10 13.76 -4.15
C GLY A 188 4.20 14.90 -4.66
N ASP A 189 2.99 14.58 -5.09
CA ASP A 189 2.01 15.54 -5.60
C ASP A 189 0.61 15.17 -5.12
N PRO A 190 0.28 15.43 -3.83
CA PRO A 190 -1.00 15.04 -3.26
C PRO A 190 -2.21 15.69 -3.95
N GLY A 191 -2.01 16.79 -4.70
CA GLY A 191 -3.05 17.46 -5.47
C GLY A 191 -3.54 16.65 -6.67
N GLN A 192 -2.82 15.58 -7.06
CA GLN A 192 -3.23 14.62 -8.09
C GLN A 192 -3.92 13.39 -7.53
N ASN A 193 -4.05 13.25 -6.20
CA ASN A 193 -4.66 12.08 -5.60
C ASN A 193 -6.15 12.05 -5.91
N PHE A 194 -6.66 10.88 -6.32
CA PHE A 194 -8.08 10.68 -6.53
C PHE A 194 -8.48 9.21 -6.37
N ASN A 195 -9.76 9.01 -6.08
CA ASN A 195 -10.42 7.71 -6.10
C ASN A 195 -11.76 7.89 -6.82
N ALA A 196 -11.87 7.38 -8.04
CA ALA A 196 -13.03 7.58 -8.90
C ALA A 196 -14.22 6.66 -8.57
N ILE A 197 -14.06 5.72 -7.63
CA ILE A 197 -15.12 4.76 -7.27
C ILE A 197 -15.80 5.17 -5.97
N TYR A 198 -15.02 5.54 -4.96
CA TYR A 198 -15.52 5.81 -3.61
C TYR A 198 -15.20 7.23 -3.10
N ASP A 199 -14.72 8.13 -3.97
CA ASP A 199 -14.33 9.49 -3.63
C ASP A 199 -13.44 9.53 -2.37
N ASP A 200 -13.85 10.26 -1.34
CA ASP A 200 -13.09 10.45 -0.10
C ASP A 200 -13.28 9.31 0.92
N MET A 201 -13.95 8.20 0.55
CA MET A 201 -14.13 7.05 1.45
C MET A 201 -12.75 6.51 1.89
N PRO A 202 -12.50 6.42 3.21
CA PRO A 202 -11.24 5.88 3.72
C PRO A 202 -11.05 4.40 3.35
N LEU A 203 -9.87 4.06 2.82
CA LEU A 203 -9.56 2.70 2.37
C LEU A 203 -8.66 1.96 3.37
N GLY A 204 -8.97 0.67 3.55
CA GLY A 204 -8.29 -0.22 4.49
C GLY A 204 -6.95 -0.77 4.00
N GLY A 205 -6.08 -1.16 4.93
CA GLY A 205 -4.83 -1.85 4.61
C GLY A 205 -3.84 -1.01 3.80
N TRP A 206 -3.29 -1.61 2.74
CA TRP A 206 -2.20 -1.09 1.91
C TRP A 206 -2.61 -0.02 0.89
N TRP A 207 -3.88 0.36 0.82
CA TRP A 207 -4.30 1.57 0.12
C TRP A 207 -3.78 2.80 0.88
N PRO A 208 -2.88 3.63 0.35
CA PRO A 208 -2.23 4.70 1.12
C PRO A 208 -3.13 5.92 1.39
N TRP A 209 -4.21 6.08 0.63
CA TRP A 209 -5.14 7.21 0.68
C TRP A 209 -6.51 6.77 0.12
N PRO A 210 -7.62 7.45 0.42
CA PRO A 210 -7.82 8.30 1.59
C PRO A 210 -7.66 7.48 2.88
N LYS A 211 -7.17 8.12 3.95
CA LYS A 211 -7.08 7.54 5.30
C LYS A 211 -7.96 8.33 6.25
N ASN A 212 -8.44 7.65 7.30
CA ASN A 212 -9.11 8.32 8.41
C ASN A 212 -8.17 9.39 8.97
N ALA A 213 -8.61 10.65 9.00
CA ALA A 213 -7.83 11.76 9.56
C ALA A 213 -7.63 11.68 11.10
N HIS A 214 -8.10 10.60 11.73
CA HIS A 214 -8.07 10.37 13.16
C HIS A 214 -7.76 8.89 13.45
N ILE A 215 -6.48 8.56 13.58
CA ILE A 215 -5.96 7.52 14.49
C ILE A 215 -4.74 8.10 15.18
#